data_AF-A0AAC9ISU9-F1
#
_entry.id   AF-A0AAC9ISU9-F1
#
_cell.length_a   1.000
_cell.length_b   1.000
_cell.length_c   1.000
_cell.angle_alpha   90.00
_cell.angle_beta   90.00
_cell.angle_gamma   90.00
#
_symmetry.space_group_name_H-M   'P 1'
#
loop_
_entity.id
_entity.type
_entity.pdbx_description
1 polymer ?
#
loop_
_entity_poly.entity_id
_entity_poly.type
_entity_poly.pdbx_seq_one_letter_code
_entity_poly.pdbx_strand_id
1 'polypeptide(L)'
;MKQANQQVLNALLSPEEYTRILQSTKDTIPEDALFNFLLKNKILYEVNANAPHLDSDAISFISQRMNTLGEDFVINEKKLDKKVSKAVKKEKIDKGEALAYMINQIRKKLPKNYTVCNLERGDEAYYIGVIKKKELKKISKLNLDFGVFHKFITTPDQEPFYVIECSCGTTYIWETQEEDVDPSKGVCHNCGKSFADQNTHLSNEIKE
;
A
#
# COMPACT_ATOMS: atom_id res chain seq x y z
N MET A 1 15.12 11.67 -18.71
CA MET A 1 14.26 10.95 -17.75
C MET A 1 14.39 9.45 -18.01
N LYS A 2 14.54 8.58 -16.98
CA LYS A 2 14.53 7.12 -17.19
C LYS A 2 13.21 6.66 -17.82
N GLN A 3 13.26 5.61 -18.63
CA GLN A 3 12.08 5.03 -19.28
C GLN A 3 11.01 4.59 -18.26
N ALA A 4 11.43 4.04 -17.11
CA ALA A 4 10.52 3.64 -16.04
C ALA A 4 9.72 4.83 -15.48
N ASN A 5 10.36 5.99 -15.29
CA ASN A 5 9.72 7.22 -14.82
C ASN A 5 8.68 7.74 -15.82
N GLN A 6 8.97 7.67 -17.12
CA GLN A 6 7.99 8.00 -18.16
C GLN A 6 6.80 7.03 -18.15
N GLN A 7 7.02 5.74 -17.89
CA GLN A 7 5.94 4.76 -17.76
C GLN A 7 5.04 5.05 -16.55
N VAL A 8 5.61 5.48 -15.42
CA VAL A 8 4.85 5.92 -14.24
C VAL A 8 3.96 7.11 -14.57
N LEU A 9 4.52 8.15 -15.20
CA LEU A 9 3.75 9.33 -15.59
C LEU A 9 2.61 8.99 -16.57
N ASN A 10 2.89 8.17 -17.59
CA ASN A 10 1.86 7.71 -18.53
C ASN A 10 0.76 6.87 -17.87
N ALA A 11 1.10 6.14 -16.80
CA ALA A 11 0.16 5.28 -16.09
C ALA A 11 -0.78 6.07 -15.17
N LEU A 12 -0.29 7.14 -14.54
CA LEU A 12 -1.00 7.92 -13.52
C LEU A 12 -1.75 9.13 -14.08
N LEU A 13 -1.32 9.68 -15.22
CA LEU A 13 -1.82 10.93 -15.78
C LEU A 13 -2.89 10.71 -16.86
N SER A 14 -3.79 11.69 -17.01
CA SER A 14 -4.58 11.79 -18.23
C SER A 14 -3.67 12.17 -19.42
N PRO A 15 -4.08 11.90 -20.68
CA PRO A 15 -3.32 12.35 -21.85
C PRO A 15 -3.07 13.87 -21.87
N GLU A 16 -4.06 14.66 -21.42
CA GLU A 16 -3.97 16.12 -21.34
C GLU A 16 -2.97 16.57 -20.28
N GLU A 17 -2.99 15.94 -19.10
CA GLU A 17 -2.02 16.21 -18.04
C GLU A 17 -0.61 15.81 -18.44
N TYR A 18 -0.45 14.64 -19.04
CA TYR A 18 0.84 14.16 -19.50
C TYR A 18 1.45 15.14 -20.51
N THR A 19 0.67 15.58 -21.49
CA THR A 19 1.10 16.57 -22.48
C THR A 19 1.48 17.91 -21.82
N ARG A 20 0.66 18.41 -20.89
CA ARG A 20 0.94 19.66 -20.16
C ARG A 20 2.20 19.57 -19.29
N ILE A 21 2.41 18.42 -18.67
CA ILE A 21 3.59 18.16 -17.83
C ILE A 21 4.85 18.10 -18.69
N LEU A 22 4.82 17.38 -19.81
CA LEU A 22 5.94 17.34 -20.74
C LEU A 22 6.33 18.73 -21.26
N GLN A 23 5.33 19.53 -21.66
CA GLN A 23 5.55 20.91 -22.11
C GLN A 23 6.13 21.80 -21.01
N SER A 24 5.58 21.75 -19.79
CA SER A 24 6.03 22.60 -18.68
C SER A 24 7.40 22.20 -18.12
N THR A 25 7.76 20.93 -18.19
CA THR A 25 9.03 20.39 -17.68
C THR A 25 10.13 20.33 -18.74
N LYS A 26 9.84 20.77 -19.98
CA LYS A 26 10.74 20.63 -21.14
C LYS A 26 11.24 19.19 -21.30
N ASP A 27 10.35 18.22 -21.08
CA ASP A 27 10.64 16.77 -21.10
C ASP A 27 11.69 16.31 -20.07
N THR A 28 11.99 17.14 -19.06
CA THR A 28 13.02 16.88 -18.06
C THR A 28 12.47 17.00 -16.65
N ILE A 29 12.33 15.86 -15.98
CA ILE A 29 12.19 15.77 -14.53
C ILE A 29 13.42 14.99 -14.05
N PRO A 30 14.24 15.55 -13.14
CA PRO A 30 15.32 14.81 -12.49
C PRO A 30 14.78 13.54 -11.85
N GLU A 31 15.58 12.50 -11.86
CA GLU A 31 15.16 11.18 -11.40
C GLU A 31 14.77 11.15 -9.93
N ASP A 32 15.62 11.72 -9.10
CA ASP A 32 15.46 11.94 -7.66
C ASP A 32 14.29 12.89 -7.33
N ALA A 33 13.82 13.68 -8.30
CA ALA A 33 12.73 14.63 -8.11
C ALA A 33 11.34 14.08 -8.43
N LEU A 34 11.20 12.88 -9.01
CA LEU A 34 9.91 12.39 -9.50
C LEU A 34 8.89 12.20 -8.37
N PHE A 35 9.29 11.63 -7.23
CA PHE A 35 8.38 11.46 -6.10
C PHE A 35 7.80 12.79 -5.61
N ASN A 36 8.67 13.78 -5.35
CA ASN A 36 8.26 15.12 -4.94
C ASN A 36 7.39 15.80 -6.00
N PHE A 37 7.66 15.54 -7.28
CA PHE A 37 6.83 16.02 -8.37
C PHE A 37 5.41 15.41 -8.32
N LEU A 38 5.27 14.11 -8.07
CA LEU A 38 3.97 13.44 -7.97
C LEU A 38 3.12 14.01 -6.83
N LEU A 39 3.74 14.31 -5.67
CA LEU A 39 3.06 14.93 -4.53
C LEU A 39 2.67 16.38 -4.83
N LYS A 40 3.61 17.20 -5.28
CA LYS A 40 3.38 18.63 -5.56
C LYS A 40 2.26 18.87 -6.57
N ASN A 41 2.13 17.97 -7.55
CA ASN A 41 1.11 18.07 -8.59
C ASN A 41 -0.19 17.32 -8.25
N LYS A 42 -0.35 16.84 -7.00
CA LYS A 42 -1.55 16.11 -6.55
C LYS A 42 -1.88 14.91 -7.44
N ILE A 43 -0.85 14.19 -7.86
CA ILE A 43 -0.96 12.92 -8.58
C ILE A 43 -0.96 11.76 -7.57
N LEU A 44 -0.15 11.93 -6.50
CA LEU A 44 -0.21 11.16 -5.28
C LEU A 44 -0.61 12.05 -4.10
N TYR A 45 -1.13 11.42 -3.06
CA TYR A 45 -1.51 12.07 -1.82
C TYR A 45 -0.94 11.29 -0.64
N GLU A 46 -0.23 11.98 0.24
CA GLU A 46 0.22 11.46 1.52
C GLU A 46 -0.93 11.54 2.52
N VAL A 47 -1.38 10.38 2.99
CA VAL A 47 -2.50 10.27 3.93
C VAL A 47 -2.08 10.78 5.29
N ASN A 48 -2.93 11.60 5.91
CA ASN A 48 -2.72 12.01 7.28
C ASN A 48 -3.25 10.93 8.24
N ALA A 49 -2.39 9.97 8.61
CA ALA A 49 -2.73 8.90 9.56
C ALA A 49 -3.14 9.42 10.95
N ASN A 50 -2.74 10.65 11.29
CA ASN A 50 -3.07 11.31 12.56
C ASN A 50 -4.35 12.16 12.50
N ALA A 51 -5.08 12.14 11.38
CA ALA A 51 -6.30 12.92 11.25
C ALA A 51 -7.32 12.52 12.35
N PRO A 52 -7.87 13.49 13.11
CA PRO A 52 -8.82 13.20 14.20
C PRO A 52 -10.16 12.65 13.70
N HIS A 53 -10.44 12.84 12.41
CA HIS A 53 -11.58 12.29 11.69
C HIS A 53 -11.10 11.45 10.51
N LEU A 54 -12.04 10.77 9.85
CA LEU A 54 -11.82 10.24 8.52
C LEU A 54 -11.04 11.26 7.66
N ASP A 55 -10.04 10.80 6.90
CA ASP A 55 -9.24 11.71 6.07
C ASP A 55 -10.09 12.25 4.90
N SER A 56 -10.76 13.38 5.15
CA SER A 56 -11.59 14.13 4.20
C SER A 56 -10.77 14.56 2.98
N ASP A 57 -9.49 14.86 3.17
CA ASP A 57 -8.59 15.29 2.10
C ASP A 57 -8.24 14.12 1.19
N ALA A 58 -8.04 12.91 1.71
CA ALA A 58 -7.90 11.70 0.90
C ALA A 58 -9.15 11.42 0.06
N ILE A 59 -10.35 11.64 0.61
CA ILE A 59 -11.62 11.50 -0.14
C ILE A 59 -11.72 12.52 -1.27
N SER A 60 -11.40 13.78 -0.95
CA SER A 60 -11.40 14.89 -1.90
C SER A 60 -10.40 14.64 -3.02
N PHE A 61 -9.20 14.20 -2.68
CA PHE A 61 -8.15 13.81 -3.61
C PHE A 61 -8.62 12.71 -4.57
N ILE A 62 -9.16 11.59 -4.06
CA ILE A 62 -9.63 10.48 -4.92
C ILE A 62 -10.72 10.97 -5.89
N SER A 63 -11.65 11.80 -5.40
CA SER A 63 -12.74 12.34 -6.22
C SER A 63 -12.20 13.26 -7.33
N GLN A 64 -11.32 14.20 -6.98
CA GLN A 64 -10.68 15.11 -7.94
C GLN A 64 -9.83 14.36 -8.97
N ARG A 65 -9.07 13.35 -8.54
CA ARG A 65 -8.22 12.53 -9.42
C ARG A 65 -9.07 11.78 -10.44
N MET A 66 -10.18 11.18 -10.02
CA MET A 66 -11.10 10.50 -10.94
C MET A 66 -11.73 11.45 -11.96
N ASN A 67 -12.18 12.63 -11.51
CA ASN A 67 -12.71 13.66 -12.42
C ASN A 67 -11.66 14.12 -13.43
N THR A 68 -10.41 14.26 -13.00
CA THR A 68 -9.27 14.62 -13.88
C THR A 68 -8.96 13.52 -14.89
N LEU A 69 -9.18 12.26 -14.53
CA LEU A 69 -9.07 11.10 -15.41
C LEU A 69 -10.27 10.92 -16.35
N GLY A 70 -11.21 11.87 -16.36
CA GLY A 70 -12.37 11.92 -17.25
C GLY A 70 -13.59 11.12 -16.77
N GLU A 71 -13.61 10.72 -15.50
CA GLU A 71 -14.70 9.94 -14.91
C GLU A 71 -15.47 10.82 -13.92
N ASP A 72 -16.76 11.06 -14.17
CA ASP A 72 -17.61 11.79 -13.22
C ASP A 72 -17.80 10.95 -11.94
N PHE A 73 -17.08 11.34 -10.89
CA PHE A 73 -17.00 10.57 -9.67
C PHE A 73 -17.16 11.46 -8.44
N VAL A 74 -18.26 11.25 -7.72
CA VAL A 74 -18.62 11.99 -6.52
C VAL A 74 -18.79 11.04 -5.34
N ILE A 75 -18.07 11.31 -4.25
CA ILE A 75 -18.24 10.62 -2.98
C ILE A 75 -19.08 11.48 -2.04
N ASN A 76 -20.18 10.93 -1.53
CA ASN A 76 -20.87 11.52 -0.38
C ASN A 76 -20.07 11.21 0.89
N GLU A 77 -19.24 12.17 1.30
CA GLU A 77 -18.35 12.09 2.46
C GLU A 77 -19.10 11.82 3.76
N LYS A 78 -20.17 12.56 4.06
CA LYS A 78 -21.00 12.37 5.27
C LYS A 78 -21.55 10.95 5.38
N LYS A 79 -21.98 10.37 4.26
CA LYS A 79 -22.49 8.98 4.23
C LYS A 79 -21.36 7.96 4.43
N LEU A 80 -20.17 8.25 3.92
CA LEU A 80 -18.99 7.40 4.09
C LEU A 80 -18.48 7.44 5.53
N ASP A 81 -18.32 8.62 6.11
CA ASP A 81 -17.93 8.81 7.51
C ASP A 81 -18.90 8.10 8.46
N LYS A 82 -20.21 8.31 8.30
CA LYS A 82 -21.23 7.59 9.08
C LYS A 82 -21.10 6.06 8.95
N LYS A 83 -20.69 5.56 7.78
CA LYS A 83 -20.50 4.12 7.54
C LYS A 83 -19.27 3.59 8.28
N VAL A 84 -18.15 4.31 8.24
CA VAL A 84 -16.92 3.92 8.94
C VAL A 84 -17.10 4.04 10.45
N SER A 85 -17.61 5.17 10.93
CA SER A 85 -17.94 5.38 12.35
C SER A 85 -18.87 4.29 12.91
N LYS A 86 -19.86 3.83 12.12
CA LYS A 86 -20.75 2.73 12.52
C LYS A 86 -20.06 1.36 12.49
N ALA A 87 -19.07 1.15 11.65
CA ALA A 87 -18.30 -0.10 11.63
C ALA A 87 -17.40 -0.20 12.87
N VAL A 88 -16.70 0.89 13.21
CA VAL A 88 -15.88 0.99 14.45
C VAL A 88 -16.75 0.82 15.69
N LYS A 89 -17.85 1.58 15.83
CA LYS A 89 -18.77 1.47 16.98
C LYS A 89 -19.44 0.11 17.14
N LYS A 90 -19.41 -0.74 16.12
CA LYS A 90 -19.98 -2.10 16.14
C LYS A 90 -18.89 -3.17 16.21
N GLU A 91 -17.65 -2.79 16.45
CA GLU A 91 -16.50 -3.71 16.56
C GLU A 91 -16.38 -4.61 15.33
N LYS A 92 -16.75 -4.08 14.15
CA LYS A 92 -16.57 -4.78 12.87
C LYS A 92 -15.19 -4.55 12.27
N ILE A 93 -14.55 -3.48 12.73
CA ILE A 93 -13.19 -3.06 12.41
C ILE A 93 -12.66 -2.33 13.63
N ASP A 94 -11.35 -2.36 13.80
CA ASP A 94 -10.65 -1.53 14.79
C ASP A 94 -10.48 -0.10 14.30
N LYS A 95 -10.12 0.81 15.22
CA LYS A 95 -9.86 2.22 14.86
C LYS A 95 -8.68 2.33 13.89
N GLY A 96 -7.64 1.51 14.06
CA GLY A 96 -6.48 1.46 13.14
C GLY A 96 -6.87 1.04 11.72
N GLU A 97 -7.94 0.28 11.56
CA GLU A 97 -8.44 -0.19 10.27
C GLU A 97 -9.40 0.80 9.58
N ALA A 98 -9.66 1.97 10.16
CA ALA A 98 -10.62 2.93 9.62
C ALA A 98 -10.24 3.43 8.22
N LEU A 99 -8.96 3.73 7.98
CA LEU A 99 -8.42 4.16 6.69
C LEU A 99 -8.59 3.05 5.63
N ALA A 100 -8.15 1.84 5.99
CA ALA A 100 -8.29 0.62 5.21
C ALA A 100 -9.73 0.41 4.73
N TYR A 101 -10.64 0.46 5.70
CA TYR A 101 -12.05 0.27 5.48
C TYR A 101 -12.61 1.36 4.57
N MET A 102 -12.29 2.63 4.84
CA MET A 102 -12.71 3.78 4.02
C MET A 102 -12.30 3.59 2.56
N ILE A 103 -11.01 3.37 2.29
CA ILE A 103 -10.51 3.21 0.92
C ILE A 103 -11.16 1.99 0.25
N ASN A 104 -11.37 0.89 0.98
CA ASN A 104 -12.12 -0.25 0.45
C ASN A 104 -13.57 0.08 0.09
N GLN A 105 -14.26 0.94 0.85
CA GLN A 105 -15.60 1.40 0.49
C GLN A 105 -15.59 2.31 -0.75
N ILE A 106 -14.57 3.15 -0.90
CA ILE A 106 -14.41 4.01 -2.09
C ILE A 106 -14.10 3.17 -3.33
N ARG A 107 -13.16 2.22 -3.21
CA ARG A 107 -12.78 1.29 -4.30
C ARG A 107 -13.96 0.49 -4.84
N LYS A 108 -14.96 0.18 -4.01
CA LYS A 108 -16.22 -0.48 -4.44
C LYS A 108 -17.11 0.39 -5.32
N LYS A 109 -16.93 1.72 -5.29
CA LYS A 109 -17.69 2.69 -6.08
C LYS A 109 -16.95 3.13 -7.34
N LEU A 110 -15.63 2.96 -7.41
CA LEU A 110 -14.84 3.31 -8.59
C LEU A 110 -15.32 2.53 -9.82
N PRO A 111 -15.17 3.09 -11.04
CA PRO A 111 -15.41 2.35 -12.26
C PRO A 111 -14.55 1.07 -12.30
N LYS A 112 -15.08 0.00 -12.92
CA LYS A 112 -14.52 -1.36 -12.80
C LYS A 112 -13.05 -1.49 -13.20
N ASN A 113 -12.57 -0.62 -14.09
CA ASN A 113 -11.20 -0.58 -14.60
C ASN A 113 -10.23 0.21 -13.69
N TYR A 114 -10.69 0.95 -12.69
CA TYR A 114 -9.85 1.74 -11.77
C TYR A 114 -9.71 1.10 -10.40
N THR A 115 -8.66 1.49 -9.68
CA THR A 115 -8.43 1.18 -8.28
C THR A 115 -7.66 2.31 -7.61
N VAL A 116 -7.71 2.34 -6.28
CA VAL A 116 -6.71 3.07 -5.49
C VAL A 116 -5.46 2.21 -5.39
N CYS A 117 -4.29 2.80 -5.63
CA CYS A 117 -2.97 2.23 -5.42
C CYS A 117 -2.29 2.91 -4.23
N ASN A 118 -1.30 2.22 -3.66
CA ASN A 118 -0.34 2.77 -2.71
C ASN A 118 1.04 2.77 -3.37
N LEU A 119 1.86 3.78 -3.06
CA LEU A 119 3.30 3.78 -3.31
C LEU A 119 3.99 3.48 -1.97
N GLU A 120 4.58 2.31 -1.87
CA GLU A 120 5.32 1.85 -0.69
C GLU A 120 6.78 2.29 -0.79
N ARG A 121 7.29 2.94 0.25
CA ARG A 121 8.65 3.52 0.25
C ARG A 121 9.52 3.03 1.40
N GLY A 122 9.03 2.08 2.19
CA GLY A 122 9.66 1.65 3.44
C GLY A 122 9.53 2.65 4.59
N ASP A 123 8.79 3.75 4.40
CA ASP A 123 8.30 4.59 5.48
C ASP A 123 6.92 4.10 5.95
N GLU A 124 6.51 4.48 7.17
CA GLU A 124 5.19 4.13 7.71
C GLU A 124 4.05 4.97 7.11
N ALA A 125 4.34 5.75 6.06
CA ALA A 125 3.38 6.66 5.42
C ALA A 125 2.60 5.95 4.29
N TYR A 126 1.35 6.36 4.10
CA TYR A 126 0.55 5.89 2.97
C TYR A 126 0.51 6.94 1.87
N TYR A 127 1.03 6.62 0.69
CA TYR A 127 0.99 7.46 -0.49
C TYR A 127 -0.01 6.92 -1.50
N ILE A 128 -1.22 7.45 -1.48
CA ILE A 128 -2.31 6.93 -2.30
C ILE A 128 -2.39 7.62 -3.66
N GLY A 129 -2.81 6.87 -4.67
CA GLY A 129 -3.11 7.34 -6.01
C GLY A 129 -4.32 6.63 -6.60
N VAL A 130 -4.82 7.12 -7.74
CA VAL A 130 -5.89 6.45 -8.48
C VAL A 130 -5.42 6.11 -9.88
N ILE A 131 -5.60 4.85 -10.28
CA ILE A 131 -4.97 4.31 -11.48
C ILE A 131 -5.83 3.24 -12.14
N LYS A 132 -5.71 3.10 -13.46
CA LYS A 132 -6.28 1.95 -14.19
C LYS A 132 -5.57 0.66 -13.76
N LYS A 133 -6.34 -0.38 -13.41
CA LYS A 133 -5.82 -1.69 -12.97
C LYS A 133 -4.80 -2.29 -13.93
N LYS A 134 -4.98 -2.10 -15.24
CA LYS A 134 -4.03 -2.59 -16.27
C LYS A 134 -2.69 -1.87 -16.23
N GLU A 135 -2.68 -0.58 -15.89
CA GLU A 135 -1.46 0.22 -15.83
C GLU A 135 -0.73 -0.02 -14.50
N LEU A 136 -1.48 -0.21 -13.40
CA LEU A 136 -0.90 -0.64 -12.12
C LEU A 136 -0.08 -1.93 -12.26
N LYS A 137 -0.60 -2.94 -12.96
CA LYS A 137 0.12 -4.20 -13.24
C LYS A 137 1.44 -4.02 -14.00
N LYS A 138 1.57 -2.94 -14.78
CA LYS A 138 2.80 -2.63 -15.53
C LYS A 138 3.79 -1.94 -14.61
N ILE A 139 3.36 -0.90 -13.91
CA ILE A 139 4.25 -0.09 -13.08
C ILE A 139 4.67 -0.79 -11.78
N SER A 140 3.88 -1.76 -11.29
CA SER A 140 4.22 -2.56 -10.10
C SER A 140 5.42 -3.50 -10.30
N LYS A 141 5.90 -3.65 -11.53
CA LYS A 141 7.06 -4.50 -11.88
C LYS A 141 8.30 -3.68 -12.19
N LEU A 142 8.20 -2.35 -12.14
CA LEU A 142 9.31 -1.47 -12.44
C LEU A 142 10.21 -1.38 -11.21
N ASN A 143 11.52 -1.41 -11.45
CA ASN A 143 12.48 -1.04 -10.44
C ASN A 143 12.55 0.49 -10.40
N LEU A 144 11.99 1.09 -9.36
CA LEU A 144 11.88 2.54 -9.18
C LEU A 144 12.67 2.93 -7.94
N ASP A 145 13.51 3.97 -8.06
CA ASP A 145 14.39 4.41 -6.99
C ASP A 145 13.64 5.04 -5.79
N PHE A 146 12.32 5.24 -5.90
CA PHE A 146 11.50 5.96 -4.93
C PHE A 146 10.34 5.15 -4.35
N GLY A 147 10.24 3.85 -4.66
CA GLY A 147 9.24 2.95 -4.06
C GLY A 147 8.48 2.08 -5.06
N VAL A 148 7.64 1.19 -4.54
CA VAL A 148 6.90 0.21 -5.33
C VAL A 148 5.41 0.55 -5.37
N PHE A 149 4.82 0.55 -6.56
CA PHE A 149 3.37 0.71 -6.70
C PHE A 149 2.66 -0.63 -6.53
N HIS A 150 1.75 -0.68 -5.57
CA HIS A 150 0.88 -1.83 -5.39
C HIS A 150 -0.57 -1.39 -5.25
N LYS A 151 -1.48 -2.36 -5.32
CA LYS A 151 -2.89 -2.10 -5.02
C LYS A 151 -2.98 -1.71 -3.55
N PHE A 152 -3.78 -0.69 -3.24
CA PHE A 152 -3.99 -0.31 -1.84
C PHE A 152 -4.58 -1.51 -1.09
N ILE A 153 -3.75 -2.09 -0.23
CA ILE A 153 -4.04 -3.18 0.68
C ILE A 153 -3.53 -2.69 2.03
N THR A 154 -4.24 -3.05 3.07
CA THR A 154 -4.04 -2.55 4.44
C THR A 154 -4.02 -3.68 5.43
N THR A 155 -3.96 -4.94 4.96
CA THR A 155 -3.18 -5.88 5.74
C THR A 155 -1.81 -5.22 5.83
N PRO A 156 -1.28 -4.98 7.05
CA PRO A 156 0.13 -4.66 7.19
C PRO A 156 0.90 -5.67 6.33
N ASP A 157 2.12 -5.34 5.92
CA ASP A 157 3.09 -6.38 5.60
C ASP A 157 3.34 -7.15 6.90
N GLN A 158 2.37 -7.97 7.28
CA GLN A 158 2.53 -9.11 8.14
C GLN A 158 3.22 -10.08 7.23
N GLU A 159 4.52 -9.89 7.06
CA GLU A 159 5.37 -11.03 6.76
C GLU A 159 5.09 -12.01 7.89
N PRO A 160 4.45 -13.16 7.61
CA PRO A 160 4.29 -14.15 8.64
C PRO A 160 5.69 -14.52 9.10
N PHE A 161 6.03 -14.19 10.34
CA PHE A 161 7.21 -14.73 10.97
C PHE A 161 6.78 -15.87 11.89
N TYR A 162 7.62 -16.90 11.95
CA TYR A 162 7.43 -18.01 12.88
C TYR A 162 8.33 -17.80 14.07
N VAL A 163 7.78 -17.94 15.28
CA VAL A 163 8.58 -18.06 16.49
C VAL A 163 8.74 -19.54 16.80
N ILE A 164 9.99 -19.99 16.93
CA ILE A 164 10.35 -21.37 17.26
C ILE A 164 11.05 -21.37 18.61
N GLU A 165 10.41 -21.95 19.62
CA GLU A 165 11.00 -22.15 20.94
C GLU A 165 11.58 -23.56 21.05
N CYS A 166 12.91 -23.66 21.15
CA CYS A 166 13.57 -24.93 21.40
C CYS A 166 13.48 -25.32 22.89
N SER A 167 13.39 -26.62 23.19
CA SER A 167 13.40 -27.12 24.58
C SER A 167 14.64 -26.74 25.40
N CYS A 168 15.74 -26.30 24.76
CA CYS A 168 16.90 -25.76 25.46
C CYS A 168 16.74 -24.29 25.89
N GLY A 169 15.57 -23.68 25.66
CA GLY A 169 15.26 -22.29 26.01
C GLY A 169 15.73 -21.26 24.97
N THR A 170 16.11 -21.69 23.77
CA THR A 170 16.53 -20.79 22.68
C THR A 170 15.35 -20.52 21.76
N THR A 171 15.09 -19.23 21.50
CA THR A 171 14.03 -18.76 20.60
C THR A 171 14.61 -18.33 19.27
N TYR A 172 14.00 -18.77 18.17
CA TYR A 172 14.33 -18.35 16.81
C TYR A 172 13.13 -17.60 16.20
N ILE A 173 13.41 -16.54 15.45
CA ILE A 173 12.43 -15.81 14.65
C ILE A 173 12.76 -16.10 13.19
N TRP A 174 11.78 -16.61 12.44
CA TRP A 174 11.93 -17.00 11.05
C TRP A 174 11.05 -16.11 10.17
N GLU A 175 11.64 -15.22 9.38
CA GLU A 175 10.92 -14.34 8.45
C GLU A 175 10.70 -15.08 7.12
N THR A 176 9.47 -15.10 6.61
CA THR A 176 9.08 -15.91 5.43
C THR A 176 9.67 -15.44 4.10
N GLN A 177 10.46 -14.37 4.08
CA GLN A 177 11.24 -13.98 2.90
C GLN A 177 12.47 -14.87 2.65
N GLU A 178 12.91 -15.65 3.64
CA GLU A 178 14.01 -16.61 3.47
C GLU A 178 13.50 -17.91 2.82
N GLU A 179 13.47 -17.90 1.48
CA GLU A 179 13.38 -19.05 0.54
C GLU A 179 12.73 -20.34 1.08
N ASP A 180 11.48 -20.67 0.73
CA ASP A 180 10.83 -22.02 0.67
C ASP A 180 11.26 -23.12 1.69
N VAL A 181 11.87 -22.76 2.82
CA VAL A 181 12.38 -23.68 3.82
C VAL A 181 11.35 -23.74 4.91
N ASP A 182 10.73 -24.91 5.02
CA ASP A 182 9.81 -25.24 6.09
C ASP A 182 10.50 -25.04 7.45
N PRO A 183 10.06 -24.07 8.29
CA PRO A 183 10.71 -23.72 9.55
C PRO A 183 10.76 -24.90 10.54
N SER A 184 9.90 -25.92 10.34
CA SER A 184 9.90 -27.15 11.15
C SER A 184 11.06 -28.10 10.83
N LYS A 185 11.78 -27.90 9.72
CA LYS A 185 12.86 -28.80 9.26
C LYS A 185 14.26 -28.36 9.66
N GLY A 186 14.39 -27.24 10.38
CA GLY A 186 15.66 -26.75 10.90
C GLY A 186 16.17 -27.51 12.14
N VAL A 187 17.41 -27.22 12.52
CA VAL A 187 18.02 -27.69 13.78
C VAL A 187 18.40 -26.51 14.66
N CYS A 188 18.25 -26.65 15.97
CA CYS A 188 18.71 -25.65 16.91
C CYS A 188 20.24 -25.56 16.90
N HIS A 189 20.80 -24.40 16.55
CA HIS A 189 22.25 -24.16 16.58
C HIS A 189 22.88 -24.29 17.97
N ASN A 190 22.10 -24.11 19.04
CA ASN A 190 22.61 -24.21 20.41
C ASN A 190 22.71 -25.67 20.91
N CYS A 191 21.72 -26.51 20.62
CA CYS A 191 21.67 -27.89 21.15
C CYS A 191 21.69 -28.99 20.07
N GLY A 192 21.74 -28.62 18.80
CA GLY A 192 21.78 -29.54 17.66
C GLY A 192 20.49 -30.34 17.41
N LYS A 193 19.44 -30.13 18.21
CA LYS A 193 18.17 -30.88 18.10
C LYS A 193 17.32 -30.38 16.94
N SER A 194 16.68 -31.32 16.25
CA SER A 194 15.68 -31.05 15.20
C SER A 194 14.45 -30.37 15.79
N PHE A 195 13.88 -29.40 15.06
CA PHE A 195 12.60 -28.78 15.42
C PHE A 195 11.40 -29.69 15.14
N ALA A 196 11.54 -30.70 14.28
CA ALA A 196 10.48 -31.67 13.95
C ALA A 196 10.27 -32.76 15.02
N ASP A 197 11.30 -33.03 15.84
CA ASP A 197 11.31 -34.14 16.79
C ASP A 197 10.73 -33.77 18.17
N GLN A 198 10.26 -32.53 18.34
CA GLN A 198 9.73 -32.03 19.59
C GLN A 198 8.39 -31.33 19.37
N ASN A 199 7.55 -31.27 20.41
CA ASN A 199 6.35 -30.43 20.52
C ASN A 199 6.76 -28.94 20.50
N THR A 200 7.47 -28.53 19.47
CA THR A 200 7.90 -27.16 19.23
C THR A 200 6.63 -26.36 18.98
N HIS A 201 6.31 -25.43 19.88
CA HIS A 201 5.20 -24.52 19.66
C HIS A 201 5.59 -23.56 18.54
N LEU A 202 5.07 -23.83 17.34
CA LEU A 202 5.04 -22.87 16.25
C LEU A 202 3.86 -21.93 16.50
N SER A 203 4.13 -20.78 17.09
CA SER A 203 3.18 -19.67 17.10
C SER A 203 3.42 -18.82 15.86
N ASN A 204 2.37 -18.68 15.04
CA ASN A 204 2.29 -17.56 14.12
C ASN A 204 2.00 -16.33 14.98
N GLU A 205 3.02 -15.55 15.30
CA GLU A 205 2.83 -14.30 15.97
C GLU A 205 2.63 -13.22 14.91
N ILE A 206 1.42 -12.67 14.93
CA ILE A 206 1.13 -11.44 14.24
C ILE A 206 1.48 -10.35 15.24
N LYS A 207 2.47 -9.49 14.93
CA LYS A 207 2.68 -8.28 15.75
C LYS A 207 1.44 -7.39 15.63
N GLU A 208 0.72 -7.25 16.75
CA GLU A 208 -0.43 -6.33 16.93
C GLU A 208 0.01 -4.86 16.89
#